data_AF-A0A1Z1MT31-F1
#
_entry.id   AF-A0A1Z1MT31-F1
#
_cell.length_a   1.000
_cell.length_b   1.000
_cell.length_c   1.000
_cell.angle_alpha   90.00
_cell.angle_beta   90.00
_cell.angle_gamma   90.00
#
_symmetry.space_group_name_H-M   'P 1'
#
loop_
_entity.id
_entity.type
_entity.pdbx_description
1 polymer ?
#
loop_
_entity_poly.entity_id
_entity_poly.type
_entity_poly.pdbx_seq_one_letter_code
_entity_poly.pdbx_strand_id
1 'polypeptide(L)' 'MQIKSIPNRIKKFVMLNKKVDLRHVGFKKINSKKKIVIIELSNRYRVWILRKEI' A
#
# COMPACT_ATOMS: atom_id res chain seq x y z
N MET A 1 6.82 -2.35 -16.82
CA MET A 1 5.37 -2.17 -16.61
C MET A 1 5.17 -0.78 -16.01
N GLN A 2 4.73 0.19 -16.81
CA GLN A 2 4.59 1.58 -16.35
C GLN A 2 3.21 1.73 -15.71
N ILE A 3 3.18 2.14 -14.44
CA ILE A 3 1.94 2.44 -13.73
C ILE A 3 1.26 3.60 -14.45
N LYS A 4 0.16 3.35 -15.16
CA LYS A 4 -0.47 4.33 -16.06
C LYS A 4 -1.03 5.54 -15.31
N SER A 5 -1.48 5.36 -14.07
CA SER A 5 -1.94 6.47 -13.22
C SER A 5 -2.19 6.00 -11.79
N ILE A 6 -1.35 6.42 -10.85
CA ILE A 6 -1.70 6.38 -9.42
C ILE A 6 -2.62 7.57 -9.13
N PRO A 7 -3.80 7.38 -8.51
CA PRO A 7 -4.68 8.47 -8.10
C PRO A 7 -3.93 9.53 -7.28
N ASN A 8 -4.19 10.81 -7.55
CA ASN A 8 -3.47 11.93 -6.92
C ASN A 8 -3.50 11.89 -5.39
N ARG A 9 -4.58 11.39 -4.80
CA ARG A 9 -4.69 11.19 -3.35
C ARG A 9 -3.65 10.20 -2.84
N ILE A 10 -3.46 9.07 -3.55
CA ILE A 10 -2.46 8.05 -3.21
C ILE A 10 -1.04 8.57 -3.49
N LYS A 11 -0.80 9.30 -4.60
CA LYS A 11 0.50 9.94 -4.87
C LYS A 11 0.91 10.90 -3.76
N LYS A 12 0.00 11.80 -3.35
CA LYS A 12 0.21 12.70 -2.22
C LYS A 12 0.49 11.91 -0.94
N PHE A 13 -0.27 10.84 -0.69
CA PHE A 13 -0.07 9.99 0.49
C PHE A 13 1.30 9.32 0.51
N VAL A 14 1.75 8.77 -0.62
CA VAL A 14 3.05 8.10 -0.74
C VAL A 14 4.19 9.13 -0.69
N MET A 15 4.06 10.30 -1.33
CA MET A 15 5.08 11.35 -1.25
C MET A 15 5.23 11.91 0.17
N LEU A 16 4.13 12.13 0.88
CA LEU A 16 4.17 12.57 2.29
C LEU A 16 4.80 11.51 3.21
N ASN A 17 4.62 10.24 2.90
CA ASN A 17 5.15 9.12 3.69
C ASN A 17 6.43 8.50 3.08
N LYS A 18 7.06 9.11 2.07
CA LYS A 18 8.29 8.58 1.46
C LYS A 18 9.49 8.61 2.41
N LYS A 19 9.45 9.48 3.42
CA LYS A 19 10.44 9.59 4.50
C LYS A 19 10.06 8.81 5.76
N VAL A 20 8.96 8.06 5.70
CA VAL A 20 8.36 7.41 6.85
C VAL A 20 8.61 5.92 6.77
N ASP A 21 9.08 5.34 7.88
CA ASP A 21 9.18 3.89 8.06
C ASP A 21 7.81 3.24 7.81
N LEU A 22 7.69 2.64 6.63
CA LEU A 22 6.56 1.81 6.26
C LEU A 22 6.63 0.54 7.11
N ARG A 23 5.80 0.46 8.15
CA ARG A 23 5.77 -0.72 9.03
C ARG A 23 4.86 -1.78 8.43
N HIS A 24 5.42 -2.95 8.18
CA HIS A 24 4.63 -4.11 7.86
C HIS A 24 3.86 -4.56 9.10
N VAL A 25 2.52 -4.61 9.02
CA VAL A 25 1.67 -4.96 10.19
C VAL A 25 0.92 -6.27 10.00
N GLY A 26 0.97 -6.83 8.80
CA GLY A 26 0.43 -8.17 8.53
C GLY A 26 -0.18 -8.30 7.15
N PHE A 27 -1.12 -9.22 7.02
CA PHE A 27 -1.68 -9.62 5.73
C PHE A 27 -3.20 -9.67 5.77
N LYS A 28 -3.86 -9.16 4.71
CA LYS A 28 -5.28 -9.37 4.47
C LYS A 28 -5.48 -10.51 3.48
N LYS A 29 -6.25 -11.53 3.87
CA LYS A 29 -6.68 -12.59 2.95
C LYS A 29 -7.77 -12.03 2.02
N ILE A 30 -7.58 -12.13 0.71
CA ILE A 30 -8.58 -11.76 -0.31
C ILE A 30 -9.27 -13.00 -0.84
N ASN A 31 -8.53 -14.09 -1.01
CA ASN A 31 -9.06 -15.38 -1.41
C ASN A 31 -8.20 -16.51 -0.81
N SER A 32 -8.62 -17.76 -0.94
CA SER A 32 -7.91 -18.98 -0.54
C SER A 32 -6.44 -18.97 -0.97
N LYS A 33 -6.14 -18.44 -2.17
CA LYS A 33 -4.79 -18.41 -2.77
C LYS A 33 -4.09 -17.05 -2.71
N LYS A 34 -4.75 -15.97 -2.26
CA LYS A 34 -4.21 -14.60 -2.36
C LYS A 34 -4.31 -13.85 -1.04
N LYS A 35 -3.17 -13.32 -0.61
CA LYS A 35 -3.04 -12.43 0.55
C LYS A 35 -2.38 -11.12 0.08
N ILE A 36 -2.83 -10.00 0.63
CA ILE A 36 -2.27 -8.67 0.38
C ILE A 36 -1.50 -8.23 1.61
N VAL A 37 -0.38 -7.54 1.40
CA VAL A 37 0.40 -6.93 2.47
C VAL A 37 -0.35 -5.70 3.01
N ILE A 38 -0.45 -5.62 4.33
CA ILE A 38 -0.94 -4.44 5.05
C ILE A 38 0.29 -3.69 5.55
N ILE A 39 0.38 -2.42 5.13
CA ILE A 39 1.42 -1.51 5.60
C ILE A 39 0.74 -0.42 6.41
N GLU A 40 1.31 -0.12 7.57
CA GLU A 40 0.96 1.01 8.40
C GLU A 40 1.99 2.11 8.21
N LEU A 41 1.45 3.31 8.12
CA LEU A 41 2.17 4.54 7.88
C LEU A 41 2.39 5.26 9.22
N SER A 42 3.29 6.25 9.25
CA SER A 42 3.63 7.00 10.48
C SER A 42 2.42 7.65 11.13
N ASN A 43 1.45 8.03 10.31
CA ASN A 43 0.19 8.63 10.74
C ASN A 43 -0.86 7.60 11.20
N ARG A 44 -0.45 6.33 11.44
CA ARG A 44 -1.30 5.20 11.82
C ARG A 44 -2.36 4.81 10.79
N TYR A 45 -2.33 5.38 9.60
CA TYR A 45 -3.18 4.93 8.50
C TYR A 45 -2.65 3.62 7.93
N ARG A 46 -3.58 2.72 7.58
CA ARG A 46 -3.27 1.41 7.01
C ARG A 46 -3.70 1.36 5.57
N VAL A 47 -2.80 0.86 4.71
CA VAL A 47 -3.06 0.71 3.28
C VAL A 47 -2.76 -0.73 2.87
N TRP A 48 -3.62 -1.29 2.01
CA TRP A 48 -3.39 -2.60 1.41
C TRP A 48 -2.70 -2.41 0.06
N ILE A 49 -1.55 -3.07 -0.11
CA ILE A 49 -0.75 -2.92 -1.33
C ILE A 49 -0.74 -4.23 -2.10
N LEU A 50 -1.36 -4.21 -3.28
CA LEU A 50 -1.25 -5.31 -4.23
C LEU A 50 0.17 -5.36 -4.80
N ARG A 51 0.79 -6.53 -4.77
CA ARG A 51 2.12 -6.76 -5.39
C ARG A 51 2.10 -6.57 -6.92
N LYS A 52 0.93 -6.66 -7.54
CA LYS A 52 0.71 -6.54 -8.99
C LYS A 52 -0.62 -5.83 -9.23
N GLU A 53 -0.63 -4.86 -10.13
CA GLU A 53 -1.88 -4.25 -10.63
C GLU A 53 -2.70 -5.32 -11.37
N ILE A 54 -4.03 -5.29 -11.18
CA ILE A 54 -5.00 -6.14 -11.89
C ILE A 54 -5.55 -5.33 -13.06
#